data_AF-F0UT80-F1
#
_entry.id   AF-F0UT80-F1
#
_cell.length_a   1.000
_cell.length_b   1.000
_cell.length_c   1.000
_cell.angle_alpha   90.00
_cell.angle_beta   90.00
_cell.angle_gamma   90.00
#
_symmetry.space_group_name_H-M   'P 1'
#
loop_
_entity.id
_entity.type
_entity.pdbx_description
1 polymer ?
#
loop_
_entity_poly.entity_id
_entity_poly.type
_entity_poly.pdbx_seq_one_letter_code
_entity_poly.pdbx_strand_id
1 'polypeptide(L)'
;MSRAKTTATIGIISSKCSKPPRFVPPRQRYFAVRYTPENTPTLRAKRFSNDSHINLYALRPKIEYMWATREKGCLWWSASTHGDITSERSVIRSWCARRVRTAFRDALKERGYDKTGRRIQAIKQHEQQIQDGRPLSQLEALKGTLEINFRLAVKAAEYTDIVREAGILIDRIEAYLQKIGGSEGNAKNPGDVVERSKDGMPPS
;
A
#
# COMPACT_ATOMS: atom_id res chain seq x y z
N MET A 1 -24.62 29.28 -49.82
CA MET A 1 -24.82 28.14 -48.89
C MET A 1 -23.55 27.97 -48.07
N SER A 2 -23.54 28.38 -46.80
CA SER A 2 -22.36 28.30 -45.94
C SER A 2 -22.70 27.52 -44.67
N ARG A 3 -22.08 26.34 -44.47
CA ARG A 3 -22.25 25.50 -43.28
C ARG A 3 -21.10 25.77 -42.31
N ALA A 4 -21.39 26.43 -41.19
CA ALA A 4 -20.48 26.51 -40.06
C ALA A 4 -20.44 25.16 -39.33
N LYS A 5 -19.26 24.57 -39.17
CA LYS A 5 -19.02 23.37 -38.37
C LYS A 5 -18.57 23.81 -36.98
N THR A 6 -19.42 23.64 -35.98
CA THR A 6 -19.09 23.87 -34.57
C THR A 6 -18.39 22.63 -34.02
N THR A 7 -17.08 22.69 -33.82
CA THR A 7 -16.32 21.66 -33.11
C THR A 7 -16.40 21.93 -31.61
N ALA A 8 -17.15 21.11 -30.88
CA ALA A 8 -17.19 21.12 -29.43
C ALA A 8 -15.90 20.49 -28.88
N THR A 9 -15.01 21.31 -28.34
CA THR A 9 -13.82 20.86 -27.59
C THR A 9 -14.29 20.29 -26.25
N ILE A 10 -14.32 18.95 -26.15
CA ILE A 10 -14.48 18.25 -24.87
C ILE A 10 -13.19 18.47 -24.08
N GLY A 11 -13.21 19.45 -23.17
CA GLY A 11 -12.15 19.67 -22.22
C GLY A 11 -12.05 18.46 -21.29
N ILE A 12 -10.97 17.68 -21.43
CA ILE A 12 -10.58 16.67 -20.44
C ILE A 12 -10.22 17.44 -19.18
N ILE A 13 -11.12 17.40 -18.19
CA ILE A 13 -10.87 17.91 -16.85
C ILE A 13 -9.76 17.03 -16.26
N SER A 14 -8.53 17.53 -16.35
CA SER A 14 -7.38 16.98 -15.65
C SER A 14 -7.66 17.11 -14.16
N SER A 15 -8.21 16.05 -13.57
CA SER A 15 -8.36 15.92 -12.14
C SER A 15 -6.97 16.14 -11.53
N LYS A 16 -6.83 17.19 -10.72
CA LYS A 16 -5.59 17.50 -10.02
C LYS A 16 -5.27 16.30 -9.13
N CYS A 17 -4.42 15.41 -9.63
CA CYS A 17 -3.96 14.24 -8.90
C CYS A 17 -2.98 14.75 -7.84
N SER A 18 -3.50 15.19 -6.69
CA SER A 18 -2.68 15.52 -5.54
C SER A 18 -1.95 14.24 -5.14
N LYS A 19 -0.62 14.22 -5.30
CA LYS A 19 0.20 13.07 -4.91
C LYS A 19 -0.17 12.66 -3.48
N PRO A 20 -0.35 11.36 -3.18
CA PRO A 20 -0.70 10.93 -1.83
C PRO A 20 0.34 11.43 -0.84
N PRO A 21 -0.06 11.77 0.40
CA PRO A 21 0.87 12.22 1.43
C PRO A 21 1.98 11.19 1.58
N ARG A 22 3.24 11.59 1.71
CA ARG A 22 4.36 10.64 1.80
C ARG A 22 4.22 9.80 3.07
N PHE A 23 4.31 8.48 2.95
CA PHE A 23 4.41 7.60 4.13
C PHE A 23 5.71 7.87 4.90
N VAL A 24 5.58 8.12 6.20
CA VAL A 24 6.71 8.25 7.11
C VAL A 24 6.81 6.96 7.94
N PRO A 25 7.83 6.11 7.70
CA PRO A 25 7.98 4.87 8.45
C PRO A 25 8.33 5.16 9.92
N PRO A 26 7.91 4.31 10.86
CA PRO A 26 8.32 4.43 12.25
C PRO A 26 9.83 4.27 12.38
N ARG A 27 10.43 4.97 13.36
CA ARG A 27 11.83 4.75 13.73
C ARG A 27 11.93 3.40 14.43
N GLN A 28 12.49 2.42 13.73
CA GLN A 28 12.61 1.04 14.21
C GLN A 28 14.07 0.65 14.39
N ARG A 29 14.33 -0.17 15.40
CA ARG A 29 15.68 -0.64 15.71
C ARG A 29 16.09 -1.75 14.78
N TYR A 30 15.14 -2.62 14.42
CA TYR A 30 15.42 -3.85 13.68
C TYR A 30 15.21 -3.72 12.17
N PHE A 31 14.41 -2.75 11.72
CA PHE A 31 14.06 -2.61 10.31
C PHE A 31 14.21 -1.17 9.78
N ALA A 32 14.49 -1.07 8.49
CA ALA A 32 14.32 0.13 7.69
C ALA A 32 13.28 -0.18 6.60
N VAL A 33 12.27 0.66 6.49
CA VAL A 33 11.07 0.34 5.71
C VAL A 33 10.86 1.34 4.60
N ARG A 34 10.42 0.83 3.43
CA ARG A 34 9.87 1.64 2.34
C ARG A 34 8.48 1.13 2.02
N TYR A 35 7.52 2.03 1.93
CA TYR A 35 6.14 1.69 1.64
C TYR A 35 5.58 2.63 0.58
N THR A 36 4.86 2.06 -0.38
CA THR A 36 4.08 2.79 -1.39
C THR A 36 2.66 2.27 -1.38
N PRO A 37 1.64 3.14 -1.35
CA PRO A 37 0.24 2.71 -1.35
C PRO A 37 -0.17 2.01 -2.66
N GLU A 38 0.51 2.30 -3.76
CA GLU A 38 0.31 1.58 -5.02
C GLU A 38 1.10 0.27 -5.05
N ASN A 39 0.49 -0.77 -5.63
CA ASN A 39 1.16 -2.04 -5.92
C ASN A 39 2.14 -1.85 -7.09
N THR A 40 3.37 -1.43 -6.77
CA THR A 40 4.47 -1.29 -7.73
C THR A 40 5.55 -2.34 -7.49
N PRO A 41 6.32 -2.74 -8.52
CA PRO A 41 7.45 -3.63 -8.33
C PRO A 41 8.45 -3.07 -7.32
N THR A 42 9.06 -3.95 -6.54
CA THR A 42 10.08 -3.55 -5.56
C THR A 42 11.28 -2.89 -6.25
N LEU A 43 12.05 -2.09 -5.52
CA LEU A 43 13.26 -1.46 -6.05
C LEU A 43 14.25 -2.48 -6.58
N ARG A 44 14.36 -3.64 -5.93
CA ARG A 44 15.18 -4.74 -6.40
C ARG A 44 14.67 -5.30 -7.72
N ALA A 45 13.36 -5.45 -7.88
CA ALA A 45 12.77 -5.89 -9.15
C ALA A 45 12.99 -4.85 -10.26
N LYS A 46 12.84 -3.56 -9.96
CA LYS A 46 13.07 -2.47 -10.91
C LYS A 46 14.50 -2.44 -11.45
N ARG A 47 15.50 -2.82 -10.63
CA ARG A 47 16.89 -2.97 -11.13
C ARG A 47 16.96 -3.99 -12.25
N PHE A 48 16.30 -5.14 -12.11
CA PHE A 48 16.31 -6.16 -13.16
C PHE A 48 15.54 -5.74 -14.42
N SER A 49 14.54 -4.88 -14.28
CA SER A 49 13.77 -4.35 -15.42
C SER A 49 14.46 -3.18 -16.13
N ASN A 50 15.19 -2.32 -15.42
CA ASN A 50 15.67 -1.04 -15.97
C ASN A 50 17.19 -0.95 -16.17
N ASP A 51 17.98 -1.83 -15.56
CA ASP A 51 19.44 -1.74 -15.63
C ASP A 51 19.93 -2.19 -17.01
N SER A 52 20.56 -1.27 -17.74
CA SER A 52 21.20 -1.53 -19.05
C SER A 52 22.53 -2.28 -18.92
N HIS A 53 23.17 -2.24 -17.74
CA HIS A 53 24.48 -2.84 -17.49
C HIS A 53 24.38 -4.30 -17.02
N ILE A 54 23.23 -4.71 -16.50
CA ILE A 54 22.97 -6.09 -16.10
C ILE A 54 22.31 -6.81 -17.29
N ASN A 55 23.09 -7.65 -17.97
CA ASN A 55 22.71 -8.37 -19.18
C ASN A 55 21.75 -9.55 -18.88
N LEU A 56 20.59 -9.25 -18.29
CA LEU A 56 19.55 -10.22 -17.90
C LEU A 56 18.33 -10.14 -18.83
N TYR A 57 18.52 -9.82 -20.11
CA TYR A 57 17.44 -9.72 -21.11
C TYR A 57 16.56 -10.99 -21.16
N ALA A 58 17.14 -12.17 -20.92
CA ALA A 58 16.40 -13.43 -20.88
C ALA A 58 15.40 -13.52 -19.70
N LEU A 59 15.68 -12.87 -18.56
CA LEU A 59 14.81 -12.92 -17.38
C LEU A 59 13.84 -11.74 -17.29
N ARG A 60 14.12 -10.63 -17.99
CA ARG A 60 13.29 -9.41 -18.00
C ARG A 60 11.81 -9.70 -18.33
N PRO A 61 11.46 -10.37 -19.45
CA PRO A 61 10.06 -10.63 -19.79
C PRO A 61 9.33 -11.42 -18.71
N LYS A 62 10.01 -12.42 -18.11
CA LYS A 62 9.45 -13.24 -17.04
C LYS A 62 9.19 -12.43 -15.77
N ILE A 63 10.12 -11.55 -15.39
CA ILE A 63 9.98 -10.68 -14.21
C ILE A 63 8.85 -9.68 -14.43
N GLU A 64 8.81 -9.02 -15.58
CA GLU A 64 7.76 -8.07 -15.94
C GLU A 64 6.38 -8.74 -15.95
N TYR A 65 6.26 -9.89 -16.60
CA TYR A 65 5.03 -10.68 -16.61
C TYR A 65 4.59 -11.07 -15.19
N MET A 66 5.51 -11.56 -14.36
CA MET A 66 5.22 -11.91 -12.97
C MET A 66 4.67 -10.73 -12.17
N TRP A 67 5.22 -9.52 -12.35
CA TRP A 67 4.72 -8.33 -11.65
C TRP A 67 3.43 -7.78 -12.26
N ALA A 68 3.24 -7.90 -13.58
CA ALA A 68 2.03 -7.48 -14.27
C ALA A 68 0.81 -8.36 -13.91
N THR A 69 1.03 -9.66 -13.74
CA THR A 69 -0.02 -10.65 -13.42
C THR A 69 -0.24 -10.85 -11.92
N ARG A 70 0.63 -10.30 -11.07
CA ARG A 70 0.48 -10.38 -9.62
C ARG A 70 -0.83 -9.72 -9.20
N GLU A 71 -1.60 -10.41 -8.37
CA GLU A 71 -2.87 -9.92 -7.84
C GLU A 71 -2.69 -8.55 -7.16
N LYS A 72 -3.48 -7.57 -7.61
CA LYS A 72 -3.47 -6.19 -7.08
C LYS A 72 -4.49 -6.06 -5.93
N GLY A 73 -4.35 -5.01 -5.13
CA GLY A 73 -5.25 -4.75 -4.00
C GLY A 73 -4.94 -5.57 -2.74
N CYS A 74 -3.77 -6.21 -2.69
CA CYS A 74 -3.22 -6.84 -1.50
C CYS A 74 -1.84 -6.26 -1.16
N LEU A 75 -1.27 -6.64 -0.02
CA LEU A 75 0.01 -6.15 0.44
C LEU A 75 1.13 -6.95 -0.23
N TRP A 76 1.86 -6.30 -1.13
CA TRP A 76 3.08 -6.84 -1.74
C TRP A 76 4.26 -6.55 -0.83
N TRP A 77 4.56 -7.46 0.09
CA TRP A 77 5.70 -7.26 0.98
C TRP A 77 6.89 -8.17 0.68
N SER A 78 8.08 -7.70 1.04
CA SER A 78 9.31 -8.48 0.98
C SER A 78 10.24 -8.13 2.15
N ALA A 79 11.00 -9.12 2.62
CA ALA A 79 12.07 -8.93 3.59
C ALA A 79 13.41 -9.19 2.89
N SER A 80 14.22 -8.15 2.77
CA SER A 80 15.43 -8.12 1.95
C SER A 80 16.70 -7.94 2.79
N THR A 81 17.76 -8.63 2.37
CA THR A 81 19.11 -8.59 2.93
C THR A 81 19.90 -7.43 2.32
N HIS A 82 19.54 -6.19 2.64
CA HIS A 82 20.27 -5.00 2.21
C HIS A 82 20.79 -4.22 3.42
N GLY A 83 21.89 -3.48 3.25
CA GLY A 83 22.49 -2.67 4.32
C GLY A 83 23.60 -3.40 5.06
N ASP A 84 23.69 -3.17 6.37
CA ASP A 84 24.71 -3.70 7.27
C ASP A 84 24.76 -5.24 7.32
N ILE A 85 23.63 -5.92 7.13
CA ILE A 85 23.56 -7.38 7.14
C ILE A 85 24.28 -8.05 5.94
N THR A 86 24.63 -7.30 4.88
CA THR A 86 25.27 -7.92 3.69
C THR A 86 26.66 -8.43 3.96
N SER A 87 27.37 -7.88 4.95
CA SER A 87 28.71 -8.30 5.36
C SER A 87 28.72 -9.63 6.12
N GLU A 88 27.57 -10.03 6.68
CA GLU A 88 27.46 -11.28 7.44
C GLU A 88 27.42 -12.51 6.55
N ARG A 89 27.74 -13.67 7.12
CA ARG A 89 27.70 -14.97 6.40
C ARG A 89 26.31 -15.29 5.86
N SER A 90 26.24 -15.97 4.72
CA SER A 90 24.97 -16.33 4.05
C SER A 90 23.97 -17.05 4.94
N VAL A 91 24.45 -17.94 5.82
CA VAL A 91 23.65 -18.66 6.80
C VAL A 91 22.98 -17.70 7.78
N ILE A 92 23.73 -16.73 8.32
CA ILE A 92 23.22 -15.72 9.25
C ILE A 92 22.18 -14.83 8.55
N ARG A 93 22.49 -14.36 7.33
CA ARG A 93 21.55 -13.57 6.53
C ARG A 93 20.23 -14.31 6.30
N SER A 94 20.31 -15.58 5.96
CA SER A 94 19.14 -16.43 5.70
C SER A 94 18.33 -16.70 6.97
N TRP A 95 19.01 -16.96 8.09
CA TRP A 95 18.40 -17.15 9.39
C TRP A 95 17.65 -15.89 9.87
N CYS A 96 18.30 -14.73 9.82
CA CYS A 96 17.67 -13.43 10.12
C CYS A 96 16.47 -13.18 9.20
N ALA A 97 16.62 -13.38 7.88
CA ALA A 97 15.52 -13.20 6.93
C ALA A 97 14.31 -14.08 7.27
N ARG A 98 14.55 -15.33 7.66
CA ARG A 98 13.48 -16.25 8.07
C ARG A 98 12.79 -15.74 9.33
N ARG A 99 13.55 -15.35 10.37
CA ARG A 99 12.97 -14.79 11.61
C ARG A 99 12.10 -13.58 11.34
N VAL A 100 12.57 -12.63 10.54
CA VAL A 100 11.79 -11.41 10.21
C VAL A 100 10.53 -11.74 9.43
N ARG A 101 10.60 -12.65 8.45
CA ARG A 101 9.40 -13.05 7.69
C ARG A 101 8.35 -13.73 8.57
N THR A 102 8.78 -14.61 9.46
CA THR A 102 7.87 -15.27 10.40
C THR A 102 7.26 -14.25 11.36
N ALA A 103 8.08 -13.41 11.99
CA ALA A 103 7.61 -12.40 12.93
C ALA A 103 6.62 -11.41 12.29
N PHE A 104 6.89 -10.96 11.07
CA PHE A 104 5.98 -10.07 10.36
C PHE A 104 4.64 -10.74 10.03
N ARG A 105 4.66 -12.03 9.64
CA ARG A 105 3.43 -12.80 9.41
C ARG A 105 2.64 -13.01 10.69
N ASP A 106 3.31 -13.25 11.80
CA ASP A 106 2.65 -13.45 13.09
C ASP A 106 2.02 -12.14 13.57
N ALA A 107 2.72 -11.02 13.42
CA ALA A 107 2.19 -9.68 13.69
C ALA A 107 0.97 -9.31 12.81
N LEU A 108 0.93 -9.76 11.54
CA LEU A 108 -0.24 -9.64 10.66
C LEU A 108 -1.42 -10.46 11.19
N LYS A 109 -1.15 -11.72 11.58
CA LYS A 109 -2.17 -12.64 12.09
C LYS A 109 -2.79 -12.14 13.39
N GLU A 110 -1.98 -11.60 14.30
CA GLU A 110 -2.45 -10.96 15.54
C GLU A 110 -3.41 -9.79 15.28
N ARG A 111 -3.29 -9.13 14.13
CA ARG A 111 -4.16 -8.02 13.68
C ARG A 111 -5.31 -8.46 12.78
N GLY A 112 -5.49 -9.78 12.62
CA GLY A 112 -6.57 -10.35 11.82
C GLY A 112 -6.33 -10.33 10.31
N TYR A 113 -5.08 -10.16 9.87
CA TYR A 113 -4.69 -10.24 8.47
C TYR A 113 -4.02 -11.56 8.11
N ASP A 114 -4.28 -12.04 6.90
CA ASP A 114 -3.54 -13.13 6.27
C ASP A 114 -2.13 -12.65 5.84
N LYS A 115 -1.28 -13.60 5.43
CA LYS A 115 0.06 -13.35 4.88
C LYS A 115 0.12 -12.35 3.72
N THR A 116 -1.01 -12.14 3.04
CA THR A 116 -1.17 -11.20 1.92
C THR A 116 -1.69 -9.82 2.35
N GLY A 117 -1.93 -9.60 3.64
CA GLY A 117 -2.52 -8.36 4.17
C GLY A 117 -4.04 -8.27 4.00
N ARG A 118 -4.72 -9.35 3.60
CA ARG A 118 -6.19 -9.42 3.53
C ARG A 118 -6.79 -9.83 4.86
N ARG A 119 -7.95 -9.30 5.24
CA ARG A 119 -8.61 -9.69 6.49
C ARG A 119 -9.08 -11.15 6.43
N ILE A 120 -8.79 -11.90 7.49
CA ILE A 120 -9.15 -13.33 7.60
C ILE A 120 -10.67 -13.44 7.81
N GLN A 121 -11.36 -14.17 6.94
CA GLN A 121 -12.83 -14.30 6.96
C GLN A 121 -13.38 -14.91 8.26
N ALA A 122 -12.66 -15.86 8.88
CA ALA A 122 -13.06 -16.46 10.15
C ALA A 122 -13.15 -15.42 11.29
N ILE A 123 -12.31 -14.38 11.24
CA ILE A 123 -12.33 -13.29 12.21
C ILE A 123 -13.46 -12.30 11.90
N LYS A 124 -13.74 -12.04 10.60
CA LYS A 124 -14.89 -11.22 10.18
C LYS A 124 -16.22 -11.74 10.76
N GLN A 125 -16.41 -13.05 10.83
CA GLN A 125 -17.63 -13.67 11.37
C GLN A 125 -17.75 -13.51 12.90
N HIS A 126 -16.64 -13.63 13.62
CA HIS A 126 -16.60 -13.49 15.07
C HIS A 126 -16.75 -12.02 15.53
N GLU A 127 -16.25 -11.07 14.73
CA GLU A 127 -16.39 -9.62 14.99
C GLU A 127 -17.79 -9.10 14.69
N GLN A 128 -18.50 -9.67 13.72
CA GLN A 128 -19.90 -9.33 13.46
C GLN A 128 -20.83 -9.71 14.62
N GLN A 129 -20.40 -10.63 15.49
CA GLN A 129 -21.15 -11.04 16.69
C GLN A 129 -20.80 -10.21 17.94
N ILE A 130 -19.65 -9.53 17.98
CA ILE A 130 -19.23 -8.68 19.10
C ILE A 130 -19.46 -7.21 18.73
N GLN A 131 -20.72 -6.78 18.78
CA GLN A 131 -21.12 -5.37 18.57
C GLN A 131 -20.99 -4.50 19.83
N ASP A 132 -19.99 -4.73 20.68
CA ASP A 132 -19.79 -3.92 21.90
C ASP A 132 -18.44 -3.16 21.88
N GLY A 133 -18.47 -1.97 21.27
CA GLY A 133 -17.83 -0.79 21.87
C GLY A 133 -16.38 -0.43 21.50
N ARG A 134 -15.69 -1.07 20.54
CA ARG A 134 -14.38 -0.58 20.10
C ARG A 134 -14.20 -0.60 18.58
N PRO A 135 -13.94 0.56 17.91
CA PRO A 135 -13.54 0.55 16.52
C PRO A 135 -12.06 0.13 16.46
N LEU A 136 -11.77 -1.18 16.43
CA LEU A 136 -10.50 -1.63 15.88
C LEU A 136 -10.46 -1.16 14.43
N SER A 137 -9.40 -0.52 13.99
CA SER A 137 -9.21 -0.13 12.59
C SER A 137 -9.51 -1.32 11.65
N GLN A 138 -10.43 -1.12 10.69
CA GLN A 138 -11.18 -2.21 10.02
C GLN A 138 -10.86 -2.37 8.53
N LEU A 139 -9.64 -2.06 8.04
CA LEU A 139 -9.41 -2.16 6.60
C LEU A 139 -9.61 -3.60 6.10
N GLU A 140 -10.37 -3.76 5.02
CA GLU A 140 -10.62 -5.08 4.42
C GLU A 140 -9.33 -5.72 3.88
N ALA A 141 -8.42 -4.89 3.37
CA ALA A 141 -7.08 -5.30 2.95
C ALA A 141 -6.07 -4.15 3.11
N LEU A 142 -4.89 -4.49 3.61
CA LEU A 142 -3.70 -3.67 3.47
C LEU A 142 -3.26 -3.76 2.00
N LYS A 143 -3.23 -2.63 1.30
CA LYS A 143 -2.81 -2.55 -0.12
C LYS A 143 -1.43 -1.92 -0.25
N GLY A 144 -0.80 -2.11 -1.41
CA GLY A 144 0.46 -1.45 -1.76
C GLY A 144 1.69 -2.34 -1.63
N THR A 145 2.87 -1.74 -1.79
CA THR A 145 4.16 -2.44 -1.77
C THR A 145 4.96 -2.05 -0.53
N LEU A 146 5.45 -3.05 0.20
CA LEU A 146 6.24 -2.90 1.42
C LEU A 146 7.61 -3.58 1.26
N GLU A 147 8.68 -2.84 1.42
CA GLU A 147 10.04 -3.36 1.44
C GLU A 147 10.64 -3.19 2.83
N ILE A 148 10.88 -4.32 3.49
CA ILE A 148 11.49 -4.41 4.81
C ILE A 148 12.97 -4.76 4.62
N ASN A 149 13.85 -3.82 4.97
CA ASN A 149 15.29 -4.07 5.04
C ASN A 149 15.65 -4.25 6.51
N PHE A 150 15.99 -5.47 6.90
CA PHE A 150 16.32 -5.77 8.28
C PHE A 150 17.79 -5.49 8.57
N ARG A 151 18.06 -4.99 9.77
CA ARG A 151 19.38 -4.60 10.24
C ARG A 151 20.09 -5.75 10.94
N LEU A 152 21.39 -5.61 11.15
CA LEU A 152 22.20 -6.56 11.91
C LEU A 152 21.68 -6.78 13.35
N ALA A 153 21.03 -5.77 13.93
CA ALA A 153 20.42 -5.84 15.26
C ALA A 153 19.43 -7.01 15.44
N VAL A 154 18.81 -7.50 14.35
CA VAL A 154 17.94 -8.70 14.39
C VAL A 154 18.66 -9.93 14.92
N LYS A 155 19.98 -10.02 14.71
CA LYS A 155 20.79 -11.17 15.12
C LYS A 155 20.73 -11.42 16.62
N ALA A 156 20.75 -10.34 17.41
CA ALA A 156 20.76 -10.38 18.87
C ALA A 156 19.37 -10.11 19.48
N ALA A 157 18.37 -9.82 18.67
CA ALA A 157 17.04 -9.44 19.15
C ALA A 157 16.26 -10.65 19.66
N GLU A 158 15.44 -10.43 20.69
CA GLU A 158 14.40 -11.38 21.06
C GLU A 158 13.32 -11.46 19.97
N TYR A 159 12.71 -12.63 19.83
CA TYR A 159 11.71 -12.84 18.78
C TYR A 159 10.44 -12.01 19.01
N THR A 160 9.99 -11.92 20.27
CA THR A 160 8.86 -11.11 20.73
C THR A 160 9.03 -9.64 20.36
N ASP A 161 10.25 -9.11 20.49
CA ASP A 161 10.60 -7.74 20.13
C ASP A 161 10.48 -7.47 18.62
N ILE A 162 10.90 -8.43 17.79
CA ILE A 162 10.78 -8.37 16.33
C ILE A 162 9.30 -8.35 15.94
N VAL A 163 8.46 -9.18 16.57
CA VAL A 163 7.00 -9.22 16.35
C VAL A 163 6.37 -7.90 16.76
N ARG A 164 6.72 -7.37 17.93
CA ARG A 164 6.22 -6.09 18.44
C ARG A 164 6.54 -4.93 17.49
N GLU A 165 7.79 -4.80 17.04
CA GLU A 165 8.14 -3.76 16.07
C GLU A 165 7.41 -3.95 14.74
N ALA A 166 7.31 -5.18 14.22
CA ALA A 166 6.54 -5.48 13.02
C ALA A 166 5.07 -5.06 13.18
N GLY A 167 4.49 -5.25 14.36
CA GLY A 167 3.15 -4.82 14.68
C GLY A 167 2.94 -3.31 14.59
N ILE A 168 3.83 -2.54 15.21
CA ILE A 168 3.81 -1.06 15.15
C ILE A 168 3.85 -0.58 13.68
N LEU A 169 4.62 -1.26 12.83
CA LEU A 169 4.67 -0.95 11.41
C LEU A 169 3.32 -1.17 10.72
N ILE A 170 2.65 -2.29 10.99
CA ILE A 170 1.35 -2.61 10.40
C ILE A 170 0.31 -1.58 10.83
N ASP A 171 0.26 -1.25 12.12
CA ASP A 171 -0.65 -0.23 12.67
C ASP A 171 -0.44 1.13 11.99
N ARG A 172 0.82 1.47 11.72
CA ARG A 172 1.17 2.71 11.01
C ARG A 172 0.74 2.72 9.56
N ILE A 173 0.88 1.59 8.85
CA ILE A 173 0.43 1.44 7.46
C ILE A 173 -1.09 1.54 7.40
N GLU A 174 -1.79 0.88 8.32
CA GLU A 174 -3.25 0.94 8.38
C GLU A 174 -3.74 2.37 8.62
N ALA A 175 -3.22 3.06 9.64
CA ALA A 175 -3.58 4.44 9.93
C ALA A 175 -3.28 5.39 8.76
N TYR A 176 -2.22 5.12 7.99
CA TYR A 176 -1.90 5.88 6.79
C TYR A 176 -2.90 5.63 5.66
N LEU A 177 -3.28 4.38 5.40
CA LEU A 177 -4.27 4.02 4.40
C LEU A 177 -5.66 4.57 4.71
N GLN A 178 -6.05 4.59 5.99
CA GLN A 178 -7.30 5.21 6.43
C GLN A 178 -7.34 6.71 6.13
N LYS A 179 -6.24 7.43 6.37
CA LYS A 179 -6.13 8.85 6.04
C LYS A 179 -6.26 9.13 4.55
N ILE A 180 -5.71 8.25 3.70
CA ILE A 180 -5.85 8.38 2.24
C ILE A 180 -7.30 8.12 1.82
N GLY A 181 -7.93 7.05 2.32
CA GLY A 181 -9.32 6.73 1.99
C GLY A 181 -10.31 7.81 2.44
N GLY A 182 -10.08 8.44 3.60
CA GLY A 182 -10.90 9.56 4.07
C GLY A 182 -10.77 10.83 3.23
N SER A 183 -9.62 11.06 2.59
CA SER A 183 -9.39 12.24 1.73
C SER A 183 -10.12 12.14 0.38
N GLU A 184 -10.33 10.94 -0.15
CA GLU A 184 -11.10 10.73 -1.39
C GLU A 184 -12.62 10.86 -1.17
N GLY A 185 -13.10 10.58 0.05
CA GLY A 185 -14.52 10.66 0.41
C GLY A 185 -15.06 12.08 0.62
N ASN A 186 -14.21 13.06 0.93
CA ASN A 186 -14.63 14.44 1.24
C ASN A 186 -14.68 15.37 0.00
N ALA A 187 -14.45 14.82 -1.20
CA ALA A 187 -14.45 15.57 -2.47
C ALA A 187 -15.73 15.37 -3.30
N LYS A 188 -16.87 15.04 -2.66
CA LYS A 188 -18.19 15.00 -3.32
C LYS A 188 -19.03 16.20 -2.89
N ASN A 189 -18.97 17.23 -3.75
CA ASN A 189 -19.94 18.30 -4.04
C ASN A 189 -20.36 19.27 -2.92
N PRO A 190 -20.03 20.56 -3.11
CA PRO A 190 -21.02 21.62 -2.98
C PRO A 190 -21.14 22.37 -4.32
N GLY A 191 -22.37 22.49 -4.83
CA GLY A 191 -22.69 23.44 -5.89
C GLY A 191 -23.26 22.81 -7.16
N ASP A 192 -24.56 22.53 -7.15
CA ASP A 192 -25.49 23.09 -8.15
C ASP A 192 -26.91 22.76 -7.71
N VAL A 193 -27.37 23.48 -6.67
CA VAL A 193 -28.79 23.75 -6.47
C VAL A 193 -28.98 25.21 -6.83
N VAL A 194 -29.21 25.49 -8.12
CA VAL A 194 -29.81 26.75 -8.54
C VAL A 194 -31.30 26.50 -8.65
N GLU A 195 -31.96 26.96 -7.60
CA GLU A 195 -33.40 27.07 -7.39
C GLU A 195 -34.05 27.80 -8.57
N ARG A 196 -34.98 27.11 -9.23
CA ARG A 196 -35.77 27.63 -10.34
C ARG A 196 -36.95 28.39 -9.73
N SER A 197 -36.91 29.71 -9.76
CA SER A 197 -38.08 30.57 -9.52
C SER A 197 -37.83 31.94 -10.14
N LYS A 198 -38.55 32.28 -11.22
CA LYS A 198 -39.21 33.58 -11.41
C LYS A 198 -40.30 33.46 -12.48
N ASP A 199 -41.52 33.71 -12.03
CA ASP A 199 -42.70 34.07 -12.81
C ASP A 199 -42.44 35.32 -13.69
N GLY A 200 -43.16 35.42 -14.81
CA GLY A 200 -43.12 36.59 -15.69
C GLY A 200 -43.99 36.45 -16.94
N MET A 201 -45.30 36.55 -16.75
CA MET A 201 -46.32 36.77 -17.79
C MET A 201 -46.03 38.04 -18.61
N PRO A 202 -46.23 38.08 -19.95
CA PRO A 202 -46.38 39.34 -20.67
C PRO A 202 -47.87 39.65 -20.95
N PRO A 203 -48.27 40.93 -20.98
CA PRO A 203 -49.63 41.34 -21.29
C PRO A 203 -49.91 41.42 -22.80
N SER A 204 -51.19 41.22 -23.10
CA SER A 204 -52.01 41.57 -24.29
C SER A 204 -51.35 41.71 -25.66
#